data_AF-A0A374EN01-F1
#
_entry.id   AF-A0A374EN01-F1
#
_cell.length_a   1.000
_cell.length_b   1.000
_cell.length_c   1.000
_cell.angle_alpha   90.00
_cell.angle_beta   90.00
_cell.angle_gamma   90.00
#
_symmetry.space_group_name_H-M   'P 1'
#
loop_
_entity.id
_entity.type
_entity.pdbx_description
1 polymer ?
#
loop_
_entity_poly.entity_id
_entity_poly.type
_entity_poly.pdbx_seq_one_letter_code
_entity_poly.pdbx_strand_id
1 'polypeptide(L)'
;MDCHCVGEEYAAELEKKLGEAWKVVIKMHPRLHSGLTNCDIATNRLMPVADVLVTDYSSLVFEYALYKKPWVIFAPDIESYSKGRSFYLDYKTDMPAPLVTEGEKLAQAVLDSEKSFDREGVERFTEKYMSACDGRSTERIIDSALGKERF
;
A
#
# COMPACT_ATOMS: atom_id res chain seq x y z
N MET A 1 -21.73 -8.87 -6.54
CA MET A 1 -21.08 -8.84 -5.22
C MET A 1 -20.58 -7.43 -5.10
N ASP A 2 -21.35 -6.56 -4.45
CA ASP A 2 -21.02 -5.14 -4.38
C ASP A 2 -19.80 -4.98 -3.48
N CYS A 3 -18.74 -4.41 -4.06
CA CYS A 3 -17.48 -4.18 -3.36
C CYS A 3 -17.61 -2.82 -2.66
N HIS A 4 -17.77 -2.86 -1.34
CA HIS A 4 -17.88 -1.68 -0.49
C HIS A 4 -16.55 -1.42 0.22
N CYS A 5 -16.22 -0.13 0.42
CA CYS A 5 -15.09 0.28 1.24
C CYS A 5 -15.46 0.10 2.72
N VAL A 6 -14.66 -0.65 3.48
CA VAL A 6 -14.82 -0.75 4.94
C VAL A 6 -13.96 0.34 5.59
N GLY A 7 -14.54 1.12 6.50
CA GLY A 7 -13.84 2.22 7.17
C GLY A 7 -13.68 3.49 6.33
N GLU A 8 -14.56 3.69 5.35
CA GLU A 8 -14.60 4.88 4.49
C GLU A 8 -14.68 6.18 5.30
N GLU A 9 -15.42 6.16 6.41
CA GLU A 9 -15.58 7.29 7.32
C GLU A 9 -14.24 7.76 7.91
N TYR A 10 -13.33 6.83 8.21
CA TYR A 10 -12.02 7.16 8.76
C TYR A 10 -11.09 7.73 7.69
N ALA A 11 -11.19 7.21 6.45
CA ALA A 11 -10.48 7.78 5.31
C ALA A 11 -10.99 9.19 4.96
N ALA A 12 -12.30 9.43 5.07
CA ALA A 12 -12.92 10.74 4.83
C ALA A 12 -12.43 11.81 5.81
N GLU A 13 -12.25 11.45 7.08
CA GLU A 13 -11.82 12.38 8.13
C GLU A 13 -10.29 12.51 8.25
N LEU A 14 -9.53 11.66 7.55
CA LEU A 14 -8.09 11.53 7.76
C LEU A 14 -7.33 12.85 7.55
N GLU A 15 -7.59 13.56 6.44
CA GLU A 15 -6.91 14.85 6.17
C GLU A 15 -7.18 15.87 7.29
N LYS A 16 -8.43 15.93 7.76
CA LYS A 16 -8.81 16.83 8.85
C LYS A 16 -8.10 16.46 10.17
N LYS A 17 -7.97 15.16 10.49
CA LYS A 17 -7.30 14.69 11.71
C LYS A 17 -5.78 14.87 11.66
N LEU A 18 -5.18 14.81 10.47
CA LEU A 18 -3.73 15.04 10.28
C LEU A 18 -3.34 16.53 10.30
N GLY A 19 -4.27 17.42 9.96
CA GLY A 19 -4.06 18.87 9.96
C GLY A 19 -3.40 19.39 8.67
N GLU A 20 -3.14 20.70 8.63
CA GLU A 20 -2.77 21.43 7.40
C GLU A 20 -1.43 21.01 6.77
N ALA A 21 -0.56 20.35 7.53
CA ALA A 21 0.73 19.84 7.03
C ALA A 21 0.58 18.63 6.09
N TRP A 22 -0.60 18.01 6.06
CA TRP A 22 -0.84 16.79 5.31
C TRP A 22 -1.87 17.01 4.20
N LYS A 23 -1.68 16.25 3.12
CA LYS A 23 -2.69 16.07 2.07
C LYS A 23 -2.96 14.60 1.86
N VAL A 24 -4.23 14.22 1.83
CA VAL A 24 -4.64 12.83 1.68
C VAL A 24 -5.16 12.62 0.27
N VAL A 25 -4.48 11.76 -0.48
CA VAL A 25 -4.91 11.36 -1.82
C VAL A 25 -5.60 10.01 -1.73
N ILE A 26 -6.89 9.97 -2.06
CA ILE A 26 -7.68 8.74 -2.09
C ILE A 26 -7.58 8.11 -3.47
N LYS A 27 -7.09 6.86 -3.53
CA LYS A 27 -7.03 6.05 -4.75
C LYS A 27 -7.81 4.75 -4.56
N MET A 28 -8.98 4.68 -5.19
CA MET A 28 -9.89 3.54 -5.15
C MET A 28 -9.80 2.70 -6.41
N HIS A 29 -10.10 1.40 -6.28
CA HIS A 29 -10.27 0.52 -7.43
C HIS A 29 -11.46 0.97 -8.30
N PRO A 30 -11.39 0.96 -9.64
CA PRO A 30 -12.44 1.50 -10.52
C PRO A 30 -13.82 0.84 -10.37
N ARG A 31 -13.89 -0.35 -9.78
CA ARG A 31 -15.14 -1.10 -9.54
C ARG A 31 -15.72 -0.88 -8.14
N LEU A 32 -15.07 -0.07 -7.31
CA LEU A 32 -15.48 0.15 -5.93
C LEU A 32 -16.38 1.39 -5.87
N HIS A 33 -17.55 1.24 -5.27
CA HIS A 33 -18.48 2.35 -5.05
C HIS A 33 -18.22 2.98 -3.69
N SER A 34 -17.90 4.27 -3.69
CA SER A 34 -17.56 5.04 -2.49
C SER A 34 -18.07 6.48 -2.65
N GLY A 35 -18.37 7.16 -1.55
CA GLY A 35 -18.68 8.59 -1.52
C GLY A 35 -17.44 9.48 -1.61
N LEU A 36 -16.24 8.90 -1.53
CA LEU A 36 -14.97 9.61 -1.60
C LEU A 36 -14.62 10.03 -3.03
N THR A 37 -13.97 11.19 -3.15
CA THR A 37 -13.41 11.65 -4.42
C THR A 37 -12.17 10.81 -4.77
N ASN A 38 -12.28 9.99 -5.82
CA ASN A 38 -11.19 9.16 -6.30
C ASN A 38 -10.22 9.97 -7.17
N CYS A 39 -8.91 9.88 -6.89
CA CYS A 39 -7.87 10.49 -7.71
C CYS A 39 -7.74 9.76 -9.05
N ASP A 40 -7.75 10.54 -10.12
CA ASP A 40 -7.59 10.13 -11.52
C ASP A 40 -6.13 9.89 -11.93
N ILE A 41 -5.16 10.42 -11.18
CA ILE A 41 -3.74 10.13 -11.36
C ILE A 41 -3.49 8.63 -11.20
N ALA A 42 -2.70 8.05 -12.10
CA ALA A 42 -2.33 6.65 -12.05
C ALA A 42 -1.51 6.34 -10.79
N THR A 43 -1.77 5.19 -10.16
CA THR A 43 -1.17 4.81 -8.87
C THR A 43 0.36 4.81 -8.91
N ASN A 44 0.97 4.34 -10.01
CA ASN A 44 2.41 4.35 -10.22
C ASN A 44 3.05 5.75 -10.27
N ARG A 45 2.25 6.79 -10.53
CA ARG A 45 2.70 8.19 -10.46
C ARG A 45 2.54 8.79 -9.06
N LEU A 46 1.61 8.26 -8.27
CA LEU A 46 1.37 8.70 -6.89
C LEU A 46 2.37 8.10 -5.90
N MET A 47 2.69 6.81 -6.04
CA MET A 47 3.60 6.12 -5.12
C MET A 47 4.94 6.83 -4.86
N PRO A 48 5.71 7.31 -5.86
CA PRO A 48 7.01 7.93 -5.60
C PRO A 48 6.92 9.23 -4.80
N VAL A 49 5.80 9.95 -4.91
CA VAL A 49 5.60 11.26 -4.26
C VAL A 49 4.85 11.18 -2.93
N ALA A 50 4.25 10.04 -2.60
CA ALA A 50 3.63 9.83 -1.30
C ALA A 50 4.72 9.65 -0.22
N ASP A 51 4.55 10.31 0.93
CA ASP A 51 5.45 10.13 2.08
C ASP A 51 5.05 8.91 2.92
N VAL A 52 3.74 8.66 3.02
CA VAL A 52 3.16 7.53 3.74
C VAL A 52 2.08 6.89 2.88
N LEU A 53 2.12 5.57 2.73
CA LEU A 53 1.04 4.80 2.11
C LEU A 53 0.11 4.26 3.19
N VAL A 54 -1.20 4.48 3.07
CA VAL A 54 -2.22 3.75 3.84
C VAL A 54 -2.88 2.76 2.89
N THR A 55 -2.91 1.49 3.27
CA THR A 55 -3.47 0.42 2.44
C THR A 55 -4.02 -0.73 3.29
N ASP A 56 -4.83 -1.59 2.71
CA ASP A 56 -5.41 -2.78 3.35
C ASP A 56 -4.71 -4.07 2.84
N TYR A 57 -5.38 -4.85 1.98
CA TYR A 57 -4.92 -6.12 1.42
C TYR A 57 -4.33 -5.99 0.00
N SER A 58 -3.96 -4.77 -0.39
CA SER A 58 -3.45 -4.48 -1.72
C SER A 58 -2.03 -5.01 -1.93
N SER A 59 -1.77 -5.54 -3.13
CA SER A 59 -0.41 -5.88 -3.57
C SER A 59 0.49 -4.66 -3.76
N LEU A 60 -0.05 -3.44 -3.66
CA LEU A 60 0.73 -2.20 -3.74
C LEU A 60 1.86 -2.13 -2.71
N VAL A 61 1.76 -2.83 -1.58
CA VAL A 61 2.83 -2.90 -0.58
C VAL A 61 4.15 -3.41 -1.16
N PHE A 62 4.10 -4.32 -2.13
CA PHE A 62 5.31 -4.86 -2.77
C PHE A 62 6.02 -3.80 -3.62
N GLU A 63 5.28 -3.08 -4.46
CA GLU A 63 5.83 -2.01 -5.28
C GLU A 63 6.26 -0.82 -4.42
N TYR A 64 5.50 -0.48 -3.38
CA TYR A 64 5.79 0.65 -2.51
C TYR A 64 7.06 0.42 -1.67
N ALA A 65 7.36 -0.83 -1.29
CA ALA A 65 8.57 -1.18 -0.55
C ALA A 65 9.86 -0.77 -1.28
N LEU A 66 9.86 -0.73 -2.62
CA LEU A 66 10.99 -0.24 -3.42
C LEU A 66 11.38 1.21 -3.11
N TYR A 67 10.43 2.04 -2.66
CA TYR A 67 10.69 3.43 -2.30
C TYR A 67 11.30 3.60 -0.90
N LYS A 68 11.35 2.53 -0.09
CA LYS A 68 11.88 2.55 1.29
C LYS A 68 11.24 3.64 2.16
N LYS A 69 9.92 3.78 2.06
CA LYS A 69 9.09 4.72 2.80
C LYS A 69 8.11 4.00 3.73
N PRO A 70 7.66 4.62 4.83
CA PRO A 70 6.70 4.01 5.74
C PRO A 70 5.33 3.77 5.08
N TRP A 71 4.66 2.70 5.48
CA TRP A 71 3.26 2.46 5.18
C TRP A 71 2.50 1.99 6.42
N VAL A 72 1.18 2.14 6.40
CA VAL A 72 0.25 1.72 7.45
C VAL A 72 -0.73 0.74 6.85
N ILE A 73 -0.90 -0.41 7.50
CA ILE A 73 -1.95 -1.36 7.13
C ILE A 73 -3.22 -0.98 7.90
N PHE A 74 -4.24 -0.49 7.20
CA PHE A 74 -5.55 -0.24 7.77
C PHE A 74 -6.51 -1.36 7.36
N ALA A 75 -6.84 -2.23 8.31
CA ALA A 75 -7.59 -3.46 8.04
C ALA A 75 -8.62 -3.74 9.16
N PRO A 76 -9.68 -2.91 9.27
CA PRO A 76 -10.69 -3.03 10.33
C PRO A 76 -11.46 -4.36 10.28
N ASP A 77 -11.51 -5.01 9.13
CA ASP A 77 -12.24 -6.25 8.87
C ASP A 77 -11.34 -7.51 8.80
N ILE A 78 -10.08 -7.43 9.26
CA ILE A 78 -9.10 -8.54 9.12
C ILE A 78 -9.57 -9.87 9.69
N GLU A 79 -10.32 -9.85 10.80
CA GLU A 79 -10.87 -11.06 11.40
C GLU A 79 -11.96 -11.71 10.53
N SER A 80 -12.81 -10.93 9.87
CA SER A 80 -13.81 -11.45 8.94
C SER A 80 -13.19 -11.83 7.60
N TYR A 81 -12.25 -11.02 7.09
CA TYR A 81 -11.61 -11.24 5.80
C TYR A 81 -10.78 -12.52 5.77
N SER A 82 -10.10 -12.85 6.88
CA SER A 82 -9.28 -14.06 7.03
C SER A 82 -10.08 -15.37 7.12
N LYS A 83 -11.34 -15.34 7.59
CA LYS A 83 -12.14 -16.56 7.84
C LYS A 83 -12.53 -17.34 6.58
N GLY A 84 -12.33 -16.78 5.38
CA GLY A 84 -12.62 -17.44 4.11
C GLY A 84 -11.49 -17.38 3.08
N ARG A 85 -10.30 -16.90 3.47
CA ARG A 85 -9.17 -16.67 2.55
C ARG A 85 -7.86 -17.02 3.23
N SER A 86 -7.02 -17.78 2.53
CA SER A 86 -5.62 -17.92 2.91
C SER A 86 -4.85 -16.70 2.41
N PHE A 87 -4.28 -15.92 3.32
CA PHE A 87 -3.30 -14.92 2.93
C PHE A 87 -1.98 -15.60 2.58
N TYR A 88 -1.28 -15.08 1.57
CA TYR A 88 0.10 -15.47 1.29
C TYR A 88 1.07 -14.95 2.36
N LEU A 89 0.69 -13.88 3.05
CA LEU A 89 1.43 -13.23 4.12
C LEU A 89 0.57 -13.16 5.37
N ASP A 90 1.14 -13.48 6.52
CA ASP A 90 0.50 -13.13 7.79
C ASP A 90 0.72 -11.65 8.07
N TYR A 91 -0.33 -10.84 7.88
CA TYR A 91 -0.28 -9.40 8.08
C TYR A 91 0.11 -8.98 9.50
N LYS A 92 -0.02 -9.87 10.50
CA LYS A 92 0.38 -9.59 11.89
C LYS A 92 1.87 -9.79 12.11
N THR A 93 2.55 -10.60 11.30
CA THR A 93 3.96 -10.98 11.53
C THR A 93 4.90 -10.65 10.37
N ASP A 94 4.39 -10.66 9.14
CA ASP A 94 5.21 -10.57 7.92
C ASP A 94 5.32 -9.14 7.37
N MET A 95 4.45 -8.22 7.82
CA MET A 95 4.43 -6.84 7.36
C MET A 95 5.30 -5.94 8.26
N PRO A 96 6.31 -5.25 7.71
CA PRO A 96 7.13 -4.27 8.45
C PRO A 96 6.39 -2.93 8.60
N ALA A 97 5.14 -2.98 9.07
CA ALA A 97 4.26 -1.83 9.18
C ALA A 97 3.24 -1.99 10.32
N PRO A 98 2.77 -0.90 10.92
CA PRO A 98 1.69 -0.95 11.90
C PRO A 98 0.40 -1.48 11.26
N LEU A 99 -0.20 -2.48 11.91
CA LEU A 99 -1.54 -2.99 11.61
C LEU A 99 -2.57 -2.26 12.49
N VAL A 100 -3.44 -1.49 11.86
CA VAL A 100 -4.51 -0.71 12.49
C VAL A 100 -5.85 -1.34 12.16
N THR A 101 -6.52 -1.87 13.18
CA THR A 101 -7.89 -2.42 13.08
C THR A 101 -8.94 -1.47 13.64
N GLU A 102 -8.54 -0.53 14.49
CA GLU A 102 -9.42 0.49 15.08
C GLU A 102 -9.28 1.79 14.28
N GLY A 103 -10.34 2.19 13.57
CA GLY A 103 -10.30 3.37 12.70
C GLY A 103 -9.90 4.68 13.38
N GLU A 104 -10.27 4.86 14.66
CA GLU A 104 -9.87 6.05 15.43
C GLU A 104 -8.36 6.18 15.64
N LYS A 105 -7.62 5.07 15.53
CA LYS A 105 -6.15 5.05 15.66
C LYS A 105 -5.44 5.33 14.34
N LEU A 106 -6.16 5.40 13.22
CA LEU A 106 -5.57 5.56 11.88
C LEU A 106 -4.73 6.83 11.75
N ALA A 107 -5.28 7.97 12.17
CA ALA A 107 -4.57 9.24 12.08
C ALA A 107 -3.29 9.25 12.93
N GLN A 108 -3.36 8.71 14.15
CA GLN A 108 -2.19 8.60 15.01
C GLN A 108 -1.11 7.68 14.42
N ALA A 109 -1.51 6.55 13.81
CA ALA A 109 -0.58 5.65 13.15
C ALA A 109 0.16 6.30 11.96
N VAL A 110 -0.52 7.18 11.21
CA VAL A 110 0.10 7.97 10.13
C VAL A 110 1.06 9.01 10.71
N LEU A 111 0.68 9.72 11.77
CA LEU A 111 1.57 10.71 12.41
C LEU A 111 2.83 10.08 13.02
N ASP A 112 2.70 8.87 13.56
CA ASP A 112 3.82 8.13 14.15
C ASP A 112 4.64 7.35 13.12
N SER A 113 4.21 7.27 11.85
CA SER A 113 4.74 6.32 10.88
C SER A 113 6.24 6.49 10.62
N GLU A 114 6.73 7.73 10.58
CA GLU A 114 8.17 8.02 10.40
C GLU A 114 8.98 7.59 11.63
N LYS A 115 8.44 7.80 12.83
CA LYS A 115 9.09 7.43 14.09
C LYS A 115 9.10 5.92 14.30
N SER A 116 8.04 5.22 13.91
CA SER A 116 7.90 3.77 14.02
C SER A 116 8.40 3.02 12.79
N PHE A 117 9.11 3.70 11.88
CA PHE A 117 9.48 3.11 10.60
C PHE A 117 10.54 2.00 10.76
N ASP A 118 10.14 0.75 10.53
CA ASP A 118 11.05 -0.41 10.53
C ASP A 118 11.83 -0.48 9.21
N ARG A 119 12.88 0.36 9.10
CA ARG A 119 13.74 0.44 7.91
C ARG A 119 14.34 -0.91 7.55
N GLU A 120 14.86 -1.65 8.53
CA GLU A 120 15.46 -2.96 8.29
C GLU A 120 14.43 -4.00 7.88
N GLY A 121 13.23 -3.97 8.48
CA GLY A 121 12.11 -4.81 8.07
C GLY A 121 11.69 -4.57 6.63
N VAL A 122 11.58 -3.31 6.22
CA VAL A 122 11.29 -2.95 4.83
C VAL A 122 12.40 -3.41 3.90
N GLU A 123 13.67 -3.31 4.29
CA GLU A 123 14.78 -3.83 3.47
C GLU A 123 14.73 -5.35 3.33
N ARG A 124 14.49 -6.09 4.42
CA ARG A 124 14.28 -7.56 4.37
C ARG A 124 13.07 -7.94 3.52
N PHE A 125 11.97 -7.21 3.64
CA PHE A 125 10.77 -7.42 2.85
C PHE A 125 11.04 -7.18 1.36
N THR A 126 11.73 -6.08 1.04
CA THR A 126 12.10 -5.73 -0.34
C THR A 126 13.05 -6.78 -0.94
N GLU A 127 14.06 -7.22 -0.21
CA GLU A 127 14.98 -8.27 -0.67
C GLU A 127 14.24 -9.59 -0.94
N LYS A 128 13.33 -9.96 -0.04
CA LYS A 128 12.57 -11.22 -0.14
C LYS A 128 11.62 -11.22 -1.33
N TYR A 129 10.90 -10.13 -1.58
CA TYR A 129 9.80 -10.12 -2.55
C TYR A 129 10.12 -9.37 -3.86
N MET A 130 11.09 -8.46 -3.85
CA MET A 130 11.34 -7.51 -4.93
C MET A 130 12.82 -7.46 -5.38
N SER A 131 13.67 -8.41 -4.96
CA SER A 131 15.10 -8.46 -5.35
C SER A 131 15.35 -8.56 -6.86
N ALA A 132 14.38 -9.07 -7.63
CA ALA A 132 14.45 -9.13 -9.09
C ALA A 132 14.12 -7.79 -9.79
N CYS A 133 13.69 -6.76 -9.06
CA CYS A 133 13.29 -5.47 -9.62
C CYS A 133 14.49 -4.54 -9.83
N ASP A 134 15.25 -4.80 -10.90
CA ASP A 134 16.44 -4.04 -11.31
C ASP A 134 16.16 -2.79 -12.16
N GLY A 135 14.89 -2.49 -12.42
CA GLY A 135 14.47 -1.39 -13.31
C GLY A 135 14.64 -1.65 -14.81
N ARG A 136 14.99 -2.88 -15.22
CA ARG A 136 15.28 -3.25 -16.62
C ARG A 136 14.28 -4.24 -17.23
N SER A 137 13.14 -4.48 -16.57
CA SER A 137 12.12 -5.42 -17.06
C SER A 137 11.63 -5.10 -18.48
N THR A 138 11.37 -3.83 -18.79
CA THR A 138 10.93 -3.40 -20.13
C THR A 138 11.99 -3.67 -21.20
N GLU A 139 13.26 -3.39 -20.90
CA GLU A 139 14.38 -3.63 -21.80
C GLU A 139 14.51 -5.13 -22.11
N ARG A 140 14.50 -5.98 -21.07
CA ARG A 140 14.55 -7.44 -21.22
C ARG A 140 13.40 -7.98 -22.07
N ILE A 141 12.18 -7.46 -21.90
CA ILE A 141 11.02 -7.86 -22.71
C ILE A 141 11.20 -7.44 -24.17
N ILE A 142 11.66 -6.21 -24.43
CA ILE A 142 11.89 -5.71 -25.78
C ILE A 142 12.99 -6.53 -26.48
N ASP A 143 14.10 -6.79 -25.80
CA ASP A 143 15.21 -7.54 -26.39
C ASP A 143 14.82 -9.00 -26.68
N SER A 144 14.01 -9.62 -25.82
CA SER A 144 13.41 -10.93 -26.07
C SER A 144 12.44 -10.91 -27.26
N ALA A 145 11.54 -9.94 -27.33
CA ALA A 145 10.55 -9.82 -28.41
C ALA A 145 11.21 -9.53 -29.78
N LEU A 146 12.33 -8.82 -29.79
CA LEU A 146 13.09 -8.48 -31.00
C LEU A 146 14.16 -9.53 -31.37
N GLY A 147 14.29 -10.62 -30.60
CA GLY A 147 15.23 -11.71 -30.87
C GLY A 147 16.70 -11.31 -30.76
N LYS A 148 17.01 -10.30 -29.94
CA LYS A 148 18.39 -9.84 -29.72
C LYS A 148 19.18 -10.76 -28.77
N GLU A 149 18.49 -11.61 -28.01
CA GLU A 149 19.11 -12.68 -27.23
C GLU A 149 19.01 -14.01 -28.00
N ARG A 150 20.16 -14.48 -28.53
CA ARG A 150 20.34 -15.89 -28.88
C ARG A 150 20.78 -16.62 -27.62
N PHE A 151 20.03 -17.67 -27.26
CA PHE A 151 20.39 -18.64 -26.22
C PHE A 151 21.82 -19.18 -26.41
#